data_AF-A0A524ABZ2-F1
#
_entry.id   AF-A0A524ABZ2-F1
#
_cell.length_a   1.000
_cell.length_b   1.000
_cell.length_c   1.000
_cell.angle_alpha   90.00
_cell.angle_beta   90.00
_cell.angle_gamma   90.00
#
_symmetry.space_group_name_H-M   'P 1'
#
loop_
_entity.id
_entity.type
_entity.pdbx_description
1 polymer ?
#
loop_
_entity_poly.entity_id
_entity_poly.type
_entity_poly.pdbx_seq_one_letter_code
_entity_poly.pdbx_strand_id
1 'polypeptide(L)'
;MITHPTSHVPRKPLVASIVGMDGCGKSSTFRGALNTLADRIRVVGIGDQVLSGGPDEPLKERLDIPLSRSAQIIGRFAKGLRWQRLYKNLKFIELTQRTRIRDYVTIHDPPDVILTDGQPLVNCAAWSVAHFYKEDLLGDDEELYQALRYLAGEETIPLRELPRYLHRAWPLALLNLLRLGRFKPPDLIFLLDLDSAVAMARIRARGKPLQVHETEALLGELGRGYVRVCDLFQERRGIPVTRIRVDQVSLEEAVQIVTDGVLEHVLARPNIETTSRPQPGTIEVIATTMSGSIQDQRKVQQIGPEFRSRTSRLVRVHAADTHAEARAIAHAIVAGGGRTIVSAGGAGTFNAVLEGAHLNGTVPSDLHLAFLRKGSADLIGKALGIPDQLPAAVEAIVEGIEDDRRVQADILAVETTESDGQVQRRHLVGFGGIGAFGEVPRFTESRLIKVYKGVLGSLLGDLGPFFVGLALATGWWQLQRFFGRVPPMSLTLDDHHIPPETWGAVLVLNGDLGADFPLGRGLRLGSESFRVIALCYRGLRQALRQIKAARRGTILDEPESYGAVVRTVRRLTVRPTEARPYMVNVDGGRMLTRGEVCISVSGQVWLIAGREV
;
A
#
# COMPACT_ATOMS: atom_id res chain seq x y z
N MET A 1 35.88 20.71 4.80
CA MET A 1 34.42 20.91 4.65
C MET A 1 33.85 19.60 4.15
N ILE A 2 33.36 18.75 5.04
CA ILE A 2 32.77 17.46 4.67
C ILE A 2 31.32 17.75 4.33
N THR A 3 30.98 17.76 3.05
CA THR A 3 29.59 17.84 2.58
C THR A 3 28.88 16.57 3.02
N HIS A 4 28.00 16.68 4.01
CA HIS A 4 27.09 15.59 4.35
C HIS A 4 26.23 15.26 3.12
N PRO A 5 26.08 13.99 2.73
CA PRO A 5 25.16 13.62 1.68
C PRO A 5 23.75 14.04 2.11
N THR A 6 23.14 14.94 1.34
CA THR A 6 21.73 15.29 1.47
C THR A 6 20.93 14.01 1.33
N SER A 7 20.28 13.56 2.41
CA SER A 7 19.40 12.41 2.38
C SER A 7 18.24 12.69 1.42
N HIS A 8 18.29 12.11 0.22
CA HIS A 8 17.19 12.19 -0.74
C HIS A 8 15.99 11.44 -0.16
N VAL A 9 14.95 12.20 0.22
CA VAL A 9 13.62 11.66 0.51
C VAL A 9 13.16 10.89 -0.74
N PRO A 10 12.80 9.59 -0.66
CA PRO A 10 12.36 8.84 -1.82
C PRO A 10 11.08 9.46 -2.37
N ARG A 11 11.20 10.11 -3.53
CA ARG A 11 10.09 10.71 -4.26
C ARG A 11 9.15 9.60 -4.72
N LYS A 12 7.85 9.87 -4.80
CA LYS A 12 6.92 9.01 -5.54
C LYS A 12 7.45 8.85 -6.96
N PRO A 13 7.65 7.62 -7.47
CA PRO A 13 8.15 7.42 -8.83
C PRO A 13 7.22 8.11 -9.82
N LEU A 14 7.80 8.79 -10.81
CA LEU A 14 7.05 9.23 -11.98
C LEU A 14 6.63 7.99 -12.78
N VAL A 15 5.34 7.81 -13.04
CA VAL A 15 4.84 6.71 -13.88
C VAL A 15 4.64 7.21 -15.31
N ALA A 16 5.54 6.85 -16.21
CA ALA A 16 5.43 7.17 -17.63
C ALA A 16 5.01 5.93 -18.44
N SER A 17 4.12 6.10 -19.40
CA SER A 17 3.61 5.00 -20.20
C SER A 17 3.73 5.26 -21.69
N ILE A 18 4.30 4.29 -22.41
CA ILE A 18 4.35 4.31 -23.88
C ILE A 18 3.21 3.44 -24.40
N VAL A 19 2.26 4.03 -25.11
CA VAL A 19 1.05 3.36 -25.60
C VAL A 19 0.96 3.45 -27.12
N GLY A 20 0.21 2.53 -27.72
CA GLY A 20 0.07 2.44 -29.17
C GLY A 20 -0.37 1.04 -29.60
N MET A 21 -0.83 0.93 -30.84
CA MET A 21 -1.24 -0.33 -31.44
C MET A 21 -0.04 -1.21 -31.83
N ASP A 22 -0.28 -2.48 -32.13
CA ASP A 22 0.81 -3.35 -32.60
C ASP A 22 1.39 -2.85 -33.92
N GLY A 23 2.71 -3.00 -34.12
CA GLY A 23 3.42 -2.52 -35.31
C GLY A 23 3.99 -1.09 -35.21
N CYS A 24 3.60 -0.30 -34.20
CA CYS A 24 4.12 1.08 -34.02
C CYS A 24 5.54 1.19 -33.43
N GLY A 25 6.19 0.07 -33.11
CA GLY A 25 7.53 0.10 -32.49
C GLY A 25 7.53 0.37 -30.98
N LYS A 26 6.39 0.25 -30.30
CA LYS A 26 6.21 0.42 -28.85
C LYS A 26 7.28 -0.27 -27.99
N SER A 27 7.45 -1.58 -28.14
CA SER A 27 8.42 -2.33 -27.33
C SER A 27 9.88 -1.96 -27.64
N SER A 28 10.18 -1.56 -28.88
CA SER A 28 11.53 -1.09 -29.25
C SER A 28 11.81 0.28 -28.63
N THR A 29 10.86 1.21 -28.73
CA THR A 29 10.94 2.55 -28.12
C THR A 29 11.04 2.44 -26.60
N PHE A 30 10.24 1.56 -25.99
CA PHE A 30 10.31 1.24 -24.56
C PHE A 30 11.69 0.77 -24.13
N ARG A 31 12.29 -0.20 -24.83
CA ARG A 31 13.63 -0.71 -24.48
C ARG A 31 14.72 0.34 -24.68
N GLY A 32 14.64 1.10 -25.78
CA GLY A 32 15.59 2.18 -26.05
C GLY A 32 15.54 3.26 -24.97
N ALA A 33 14.34 3.78 -24.68
CA ALA A 33 14.16 4.80 -23.65
C ALA A 33 14.53 4.28 -22.26
N LEU A 34 14.22 3.03 -21.94
CA LEU A 34 14.61 2.43 -20.66
C LEU A 34 16.14 2.38 -20.50
N ASN A 35 16.86 1.97 -21.55
CA ASN A 35 18.33 1.96 -21.55
C ASN A 35 18.88 3.38 -21.34
N THR A 36 18.43 4.36 -22.13
CA THR A 36 18.93 5.74 -22.03
C THR A 36 18.58 6.41 -20.70
N LEU A 37 17.42 6.10 -20.12
CA LEU A 37 17.03 6.60 -18.79
C LEU A 37 17.88 5.96 -17.68
N ALA A 38 18.20 4.67 -17.78
CA ALA A 38 19.02 3.98 -16.79
C ALA A 38 20.42 4.60 -16.67
N ASP A 39 20.98 5.15 -17.75
CA ASP A 39 22.27 5.85 -17.70
C ASP A 39 22.24 7.14 -16.85
N ARG A 40 21.05 7.67 -16.54
CA ARG A 40 20.87 9.00 -15.91
C ARG A 40 20.14 8.96 -14.57
N ILE A 41 19.19 8.05 -14.37
CA ILE A 41 18.33 7.97 -13.18
C ILE A 41 17.99 6.52 -12.84
N ARG A 42 17.53 6.26 -11.61
CA ARG A 42 17.01 4.94 -11.26
C ARG A 42 15.67 4.73 -11.95
N VAL A 43 15.57 3.66 -12.74
CA VAL A 43 14.37 3.37 -13.53
C VAL A 43 13.97 1.90 -13.38
N VAL A 44 12.66 1.66 -13.30
CA VAL A 44 12.09 0.32 -13.45
C VAL A 44 11.20 0.30 -14.68
N GLY A 45 11.52 -0.57 -15.62
CA GLY A 45 10.72 -0.87 -16.80
C GLY A 45 9.73 -2.00 -16.54
N ILE A 46 8.45 -1.79 -16.78
CA ILE A 46 7.40 -2.83 -16.68
C ILE A 46 6.83 -3.10 -18.08
N GLY A 47 7.32 -4.17 -18.71
CA GLY A 47 6.81 -4.65 -19.99
C GLY A 47 6.54 -6.16 -19.97
N ASP A 48 6.95 -6.85 -21.03
CA ASP A 48 6.96 -8.32 -21.03
C ASP A 48 7.93 -8.86 -19.96
N GLN A 49 9.00 -8.14 -19.66
CA GLN A 49 9.88 -8.37 -18.52
C GLN A 49 9.83 -7.18 -17.58
N VAL A 50 10.18 -7.41 -16.31
CA VAL A 50 10.42 -6.32 -15.36
C VAL A 50 11.92 -6.12 -15.28
N LEU A 51 12.38 -4.94 -15.67
CA LEU A 51 13.79 -4.60 -15.74
C LEU A 51 14.06 -3.44 -14.78
N SER A 52 15.19 -3.43 -14.08
CA SER A 52 15.63 -2.31 -13.25
C SER A 52 17.08 -1.95 -13.52
N GLY A 53 17.40 -0.66 -13.48
CA GLY A 53 18.76 -0.15 -13.64
C GLY A 53 18.88 1.30 -13.16
N GLY A 54 20.10 1.82 -13.19
CA GLY A 54 20.43 3.20 -12.82
C GLY A 54 21.87 3.54 -13.20
N PRO A 55 22.35 4.77 -12.90
CA PRO A 55 23.65 5.25 -13.38
C PRO A 55 24.84 4.34 -13.04
N ASP A 56 24.75 3.64 -11.91
CA ASP A 56 25.77 2.72 -11.42
C ASP A 56 25.34 1.23 -11.49
N GLU A 57 24.17 0.94 -12.07
CA GLU A 57 23.61 -0.41 -12.11
C GLU A 57 23.10 -0.75 -13.53
N PRO A 58 23.71 -1.73 -14.22
CA PRO A 58 23.25 -2.11 -15.54
C PRO A 58 21.83 -2.69 -15.45
N LEU A 59 21.05 -2.50 -16.51
CA LEU A 59 19.69 -3.04 -16.57
C LEU A 59 19.67 -4.56 -16.41
N LYS A 60 18.96 -5.03 -15.38
CA LYS A 60 18.80 -6.45 -15.05
C LYS A 60 17.33 -6.82 -14.90
N GLU A 61 17.02 -8.07 -15.21
CA GLU A 61 15.67 -8.61 -14.99
C GLU A 61 15.41 -8.88 -13.51
N ARG A 62 14.27 -8.38 -13.02
CA ARG A 62 13.81 -8.50 -11.63
C ARG A 62 12.89 -9.69 -11.46
N LEU A 63 13.48 -10.82 -11.08
CA LEU A 63 12.76 -12.08 -10.83
C LEU A 63 12.23 -12.19 -9.39
N ASP A 64 12.67 -11.30 -8.50
CA ASP A 64 12.25 -11.15 -7.11
C ASP A 64 10.84 -10.55 -6.97
N ILE A 65 10.37 -9.81 -7.97
CA ILE A 65 9.07 -9.14 -7.92
C ILE A 65 7.94 -10.19 -8.07
N PRO A 66 6.98 -10.25 -7.11
CA PRO A 66 5.86 -11.18 -7.20
C PRO A 66 5.06 -11.00 -8.48
N LEU A 67 4.55 -12.11 -9.03
CA LEU A 67 3.73 -12.17 -10.25
C LEU A 67 4.45 -11.82 -11.57
N SER A 68 5.73 -11.42 -11.54
CA SER A 68 6.52 -11.15 -12.76
C SER A 68 6.55 -12.37 -13.70
N ARG A 69 6.89 -13.54 -13.17
CA ARG A 69 6.91 -14.81 -13.91
C ARG A 69 5.52 -15.25 -14.39
N SER A 70 4.48 -15.07 -13.58
CA SER A 70 3.12 -15.45 -13.99
C SER A 70 2.61 -14.55 -15.11
N ALA A 71 2.91 -13.25 -15.04
CA ALA A 71 2.48 -12.28 -16.07
C ALA A 71 3.14 -12.61 -17.41
N GLN A 72 4.43 -12.95 -17.38
CA GLN A 72 5.17 -13.44 -18.55
C GLN A 72 4.56 -14.70 -19.17
N ILE A 73 4.24 -15.70 -18.33
CA ILE A 73 3.68 -16.97 -18.80
C ILE A 73 2.29 -16.75 -19.41
N ILE A 74 1.42 -16.00 -18.73
CA ILE A 74 0.06 -15.69 -19.21
C ILE A 74 0.12 -14.86 -20.50
N GLY A 75 1.02 -13.87 -20.58
CA GLY A 75 1.22 -13.06 -21.77
C GLY A 75 1.71 -13.87 -22.97
N ARG A 76 2.66 -14.79 -22.77
CA ARG A 76 3.12 -15.71 -23.82
C ARG A 76 2.02 -16.66 -24.26
N PHE A 77 1.27 -17.22 -23.33
CA PHE A 77 0.14 -18.11 -23.63
C PHE A 77 -0.95 -17.38 -24.42
N ALA A 78 -1.29 -16.14 -24.02
CA ALA A 78 -2.21 -15.29 -24.77
C ALA A 78 -1.74 -15.12 -26.21
N LYS A 79 -0.49 -14.67 -26.44
CA LYS A 79 0.05 -14.45 -27.80
C LYS A 79 0.04 -15.70 -28.69
N GLY A 80 0.07 -16.91 -28.12
CA GLY A 80 0.02 -18.17 -28.85
C GLY A 80 -1.38 -18.70 -29.17
N LEU A 81 -2.44 -18.10 -28.60
CA LEU A 81 -3.80 -18.59 -28.80
C LEU A 81 -4.42 -18.08 -30.09
N ARG A 82 -5.01 -18.99 -30.86
CA ARG A 82 -5.81 -18.65 -32.06
C ARG A 82 -7.27 -18.30 -31.74
N TRP A 83 -7.67 -18.35 -30.47
CA TRP A 83 -9.07 -18.16 -30.07
C TRP A 83 -9.31 -16.76 -29.47
N GLN A 84 -9.97 -15.89 -30.23
CA GLN A 84 -10.16 -14.47 -29.86
C GLN A 84 -10.77 -14.29 -28.47
N ARG A 85 -11.79 -15.06 -28.09
CA ARG A 85 -12.46 -14.93 -26.77
C ARG A 85 -11.51 -15.19 -25.60
N LEU A 86 -10.67 -16.21 -25.71
CA LEU A 86 -9.75 -16.60 -24.63
C LEU A 86 -8.58 -15.60 -24.52
N TYR A 87 -8.11 -15.10 -25.67
CA TYR A 87 -7.10 -14.06 -25.73
C TYR A 87 -7.49 -12.81 -24.94
N LYS A 88 -8.75 -12.33 -25.07
CA LYS A 88 -9.23 -11.13 -24.34
C LYS A 88 -9.10 -11.29 -22.83
N ASN A 89 -9.61 -12.40 -22.32
CA ASN A 89 -9.61 -12.69 -20.88
C ASN A 89 -8.19 -12.82 -20.33
N LEU A 90 -7.30 -13.51 -21.04
CA LEU A 90 -5.91 -13.67 -20.60
C LEU A 90 -5.15 -12.36 -20.67
N LYS A 91 -5.37 -11.54 -21.70
CA LYS A 91 -4.76 -10.22 -21.80
C LYS A 91 -5.21 -9.31 -20.67
N PHE A 92 -6.49 -9.35 -20.32
CA PHE A 92 -7.03 -8.62 -19.16
C PHE A 92 -6.42 -9.06 -17.82
N ILE A 93 -6.25 -10.37 -17.62
CA ILE A 93 -5.57 -10.92 -16.43
C ILE A 93 -4.11 -10.44 -16.39
N GLU A 94 -3.42 -10.46 -17.52
CA GLU A 94 -2.03 -10.01 -17.64
C GLU A 94 -1.87 -8.52 -17.31
N LEU A 95 -2.74 -7.65 -17.83
CA LEU A 95 -2.77 -6.21 -17.50
C LEU A 95 -3.07 -5.98 -16.00
N THR A 96 -3.91 -6.82 -15.40
CA THR A 96 -4.17 -6.80 -13.96
C THR A 96 -2.93 -7.16 -13.15
N GLN A 97 -2.14 -8.13 -13.61
CA GLN A 97 -0.87 -8.47 -12.97
C GLN A 97 0.17 -7.36 -13.12
N ARG A 98 0.28 -6.73 -14.30
CA ARG A 98 1.16 -5.56 -14.51
C ARG A 98 0.85 -4.41 -13.55
N THR A 99 -0.44 -4.18 -13.28
CA THR A 99 -0.86 -3.19 -12.28
C THR A 99 -0.33 -3.53 -10.89
N ARG A 100 -0.42 -4.80 -10.48
CA ARG A 100 0.08 -5.24 -9.17
C ARG A 100 1.61 -5.17 -9.07
N ILE A 101 2.31 -5.49 -10.15
CA ILE A 101 3.78 -5.34 -10.25
C ILE A 101 4.15 -3.88 -10.05
N ARG A 102 3.48 -2.94 -10.75
CA ARG A 102 3.71 -1.50 -10.59
C ARG A 102 3.46 -1.06 -9.15
N ASP A 103 2.33 -1.45 -8.57
CA ASP A 103 1.98 -1.09 -7.19
C ASP A 103 3.01 -1.66 -6.19
N TYR A 104 3.51 -2.88 -6.41
CA TYR A 104 4.58 -3.49 -5.61
C TYR A 104 5.88 -2.68 -5.70
N VAL A 105 6.36 -2.38 -6.91
CA VAL A 105 7.58 -1.58 -7.13
C VAL A 105 7.46 -0.22 -6.46
N THR A 106 6.33 0.46 -6.65
CA THR A 106 6.06 1.78 -6.05
C THR A 106 6.16 1.76 -4.53
N ILE A 107 5.79 0.65 -3.87
CA ILE A 107 5.73 0.55 -2.40
C ILE A 107 7.05 0.06 -1.80
N HIS A 108 7.69 -0.93 -2.44
CA HIS A 108 8.78 -1.69 -1.83
C HIS A 108 10.17 -1.27 -2.31
N ASP A 109 10.29 -0.75 -3.53
CA ASP A 109 11.56 -0.33 -4.12
C ASP A 109 11.30 0.80 -5.14
N PRO A 110 10.92 2.00 -4.67
CA PRO A 110 10.52 3.10 -5.56
C PRO A 110 11.74 3.62 -6.34
N PRO A 111 11.73 3.54 -7.69
CA PRO A 111 12.72 4.22 -8.53
C PRO A 111 12.39 5.72 -8.68
N ASP A 112 13.20 6.46 -9.41
CA ASP A 112 12.84 7.82 -9.83
C ASP A 112 11.68 7.76 -10.86
N VAL A 113 11.72 6.77 -11.75
CA VAL A 113 10.74 6.55 -12.82
C VAL A 113 10.33 5.08 -12.92
N ILE A 114 9.03 4.85 -13.10
CA ILE A 114 8.49 3.60 -13.63
C ILE A 114 8.05 3.85 -15.07
N LEU A 115 8.76 3.27 -16.04
CA LEU A 115 8.40 3.30 -17.45
C LEU A 115 7.60 2.03 -17.79
N THR A 116 6.48 2.15 -18.50
CA THR A 116 5.64 0.98 -18.83
C THR A 116 5.45 0.78 -20.34
N ASP A 117 5.61 -0.47 -20.79
CA ASP A 117 5.34 -0.89 -22.18
C ASP A 117 3.83 -1.15 -22.36
N GLY A 118 3.08 -0.09 -22.64
CA GLY A 118 1.63 -0.02 -22.55
C GLY A 118 1.15 0.35 -21.15
N GLN A 119 -0.12 0.72 -21.04
CA GLN A 119 -0.72 1.13 -19.76
C GLN A 119 -2.03 0.34 -19.55
N PRO A 120 -2.22 -0.38 -18.42
CA PRO A 120 -3.38 -1.25 -18.22
C PRO A 120 -4.75 -0.59 -18.42
N LEU A 121 -4.95 0.61 -17.88
CA LEU A 121 -6.17 1.39 -18.02
C LEU A 121 -6.41 1.84 -19.47
N VAL A 122 -5.39 2.45 -20.11
CA VAL A 122 -5.45 2.93 -21.49
C VAL A 122 -5.69 1.76 -22.44
N ASN A 123 -4.92 0.67 -22.29
CA ASN A 123 -5.06 -0.51 -23.13
C ASN A 123 -6.43 -1.14 -22.97
N CYS A 124 -6.93 -1.36 -21.75
CA CYS A 124 -8.25 -1.94 -21.54
C CYS A 124 -9.36 -1.08 -22.17
N ALA A 125 -9.27 0.24 -22.05
CA ALA A 125 -10.24 1.16 -22.62
C ALA A 125 -10.16 1.24 -24.15
N ALA A 126 -8.97 1.40 -24.72
CA ALA A 126 -8.76 1.45 -26.17
C ALA A 126 -9.24 0.15 -26.85
N TRP A 127 -8.99 -1.00 -26.22
CA TRP A 127 -9.48 -2.29 -26.72
C TRP A 127 -11.00 -2.38 -26.64
N SER A 128 -11.61 -1.80 -25.61
CA SER A 128 -13.07 -1.75 -25.50
C SER A 128 -13.68 -0.86 -26.58
N VAL A 129 -13.04 0.27 -26.91
CA VAL A 129 -13.44 1.16 -28.02
C VAL A 129 -13.30 0.47 -29.38
N ALA A 130 -12.25 -0.32 -29.59
CA ALA A 130 -11.99 -1.05 -30.83
C ALA A 130 -12.87 -2.32 -31.01
N HIS A 131 -14.11 -2.27 -30.48
CA HIS A 131 -15.11 -3.34 -30.51
C HIS A 131 -14.62 -4.71 -29.99
N PHE A 132 -13.50 -4.74 -29.26
CA PHE A 132 -12.97 -5.97 -28.72
C PHE A 132 -13.85 -6.50 -27.57
N TYR A 133 -14.58 -5.63 -26.87
CA TYR A 133 -15.52 -6.00 -25.81
C TYR A 133 -16.95 -5.51 -26.13
N LYS A 134 -17.65 -6.16 -27.07
CA LYS A 134 -19.06 -5.94 -27.50
C LYS A 134 -19.49 -4.46 -27.70
N GLU A 135 -20.03 -4.17 -28.89
CA GLU A 135 -20.27 -2.85 -29.47
C GLU A 135 -21.05 -1.82 -28.60
N ASP A 136 -21.85 -2.26 -27.63
CA ASP A 136 -22.82 -1.40 -26.93
C ASP A 136 -22.32 -0.70 -25.65
N LEU A 137 -21.02 -0.59 -25.42
CA LEU A 137 -20.50 -0.05 -24.16
C LEU A 137 -19.99 1.39 -24.20
N LEU A 138 -19.65 1.96 -25.36
CA LEU A 138 -18.79 3.15 -25.42
C LEU A 138 -19.05 4.07 -26.64
N GLY A 139 -20.33 4.32 -26.95
CA GLY A 139 -20.70 5.31 -27.97
C GLY A 139 -20.44 6.75 -27.53
N ASP A 140 -20.41 7.00 -26.22
CA ASP A 140 -20.30 8.32 -25.59
C ASP A 140 -19.01 8.45 -24.77
N ASP A 141 -18.38 9.62 -24.85
CA ASP A 141 -17.18 9.99 -24.11
C ASP A 141 -17.42 10.05 -22.60
N GLU A 142 -18.62 10.42 -22.16
CA GLU A 142 -18.98 10.38 -20.74
C GLU A 142 -19.11 8.95 -20.23
N GLU A 143 -19.76 8.05 -20.99
CA GLU A 143 -19.81 6.63 -20.62
C GLU A 143 -18.40 6.00 -20.60
N LEU A 144 -17.53 6.39 -21.54
CA LEU A 144 -16.13 5.95 -21.58
C LEU A 144 -15.33 6.45 -20.38
N TYR A 145 -15.44 7.74 -20.07
CA TYR A 145 -14.78 8.32 -18.92
C TYR A 145 -15.28 7.68 -17.62
N GLN A 146 -16.57 7.42 -17.51
CA GLN A 146 -17.16 6.72 -16.38
C GLN A 146 -16.62 5.29 -16.23
N ALA A 147 -16.52 4.53 -17.33
CA ALA A 147 -15.90 3.21 -17.32
C ALA A 147 -14.43 3.24 -16.90
N LEU A 148 -13.67 4.26 -17.33
CA LEU A 148 -12.30 4.49 -16.88
C LEU A 148 -12.24 4.69 -15.35
N ARG A 149 -13.18 5.44 -14.77
CA ARG A 149 -13.28 5.65 -13.30
C ARG A 149 -13.60 4.35 -12.57
N TYR A 150 -14.43 3.48 -13.15
CA TYR A 150 -14.70 2.14 -12.61
C TYR A 150 -13.47 1.22 -12.65
N LEU A 151 -12.69 1.24 -13.73
CA LEU A 151 -11.44 0.46 -13.88
C LEU A 151 -10.31 0.98 -12.98
N ALA A 152 -10.22 2.30 -12.82
CA ALA A 152 -9.30 2.96 -11.89
C ALA A 152 -9.66 2.67 -10.43
N GLY A 153 -10.88 2.20 -10.15
CA GLY A 153 -11.40 1.95 -8.81
C GLY A 153 -11.76 3.22 -8.05
N GLU A 154 -11.99 4.32 -8.78
CA GLU A 154 -12.41 5.61 -8.24
C GLU A 154 -13.89 5.64 -7.93
N GLU A 155 -14.67 4.90 -8.71
CA GLU A 155 -16.10 4.72 -8.50
C GLU A 155 -16.51 3.25 -8.57
N THR A 156 -17.64 2.95 -7.96
CA THR A 156 -18.27 1.63 -8.03
C THR A 156 -19.46 1.68 -8.96
N ILE A 157 -19.63 0.62 -9.76
CA ILE A 157 -20.79 0.43 -10.60
C ILE A 157 -22.04 0.39 -9.70
N PRO A 158 -23.04 1.26 -9.92
CA PRO A 158 -24.30 1.21 -9.19
C PRO A 158 -24.98 -0.16 -9.33
N LEU A 159 -25.60 -0.68 -8.27
CA LEU A 159 -26.25 -2.01 -8.28
C LEU A 159 -27.29 -2.14 -9.42
N ARG A 160 -28.00 -1.06 -9.72
CA ARG A 160 -28.97 -0.98 -10.83
C ARG A 160 -28.33 -1.15 -12.22
N GLU A 161 -27.06 -0.78 -12.36
CA GLU A 161 -26.30 -0.85 -13.61
C GLU A 161 -25.41 -2.12 -13.67
N LEU A 162 -25.21 -2.81 -12.55
CA LEU A 162 -24.38 -3.99 -12.46
C LEU A 162 -24.81 -5.11 -13.44
N PRO A 163 -26.10 -5.42 -13.65
CA PRO A 163 -26.51 -6.40 -14.67
C PRO A 163 -26.09 -6.01 -16.09
N ARG A 164 -26.15 -4.71 -16.44
CA ARG A 164 -25.69 -4.18 -17.74
C ARG A 164 -24.20 -4.48 -17.92
N TYR A 165 -23.38 -4.17 -16.93
CA TYR A 165 -21.94 -4.43 -17.00
C TYR A 165 -21.60 -5.93 -16.89
N LEU A 166 -22.31 -6.73 -16.11
CA LEU A 166 -22.11 -8.19 -16.06
C LEU A 166 -22.40 -8.85 -17.41
N HIS A 167 -23.41 -8.38 -18.14
CA HIS A 167 -23.74 -8.94 -19.46
C HIS A 167 -22.79 -8.44 -20.57
N ARG A 168 -22.39 -7.16 -20.52
CA ARG A 168 -21.63 -6.51 -21.59
C ARG A 168 -20.10 -6.51 -21.38
N ALA A 169 -19.65 -6.29 -20.15
CA ALA A 169 -18.23 -6.27 -19.76
C ALA A 169 -18.03 -6.96 -18.40
N TRP A 170 -18.36 -8.25 -18.33
CA TRP A 170 -18.23 -9.04 -17.11
C TRP A 170 -16.84 -8.92 -16.43
N PRO A 171 -15.69 -8.75 -17.13
CA PRO A 171 -14.41 -8.57 -16.45
C PRO A 171 -14.33 -7.24 -15.71
N LEU A 172 -14.90 -6.16 -16.27
CA LEU A 172 -15.03 -4.86 -15.61
C LEU A 172 -15.94 -4.97 -14.39
N ALA A 173 -17.13 -5.57 -14.56
CA ALA A 173 -18.06 -5.79 -13.45
C ALA A 173 -17.41 -6.60 -12.33
N LEU A 174 -16.68 -7.65 -12.66
CA LEU A 174 -15.98 -8.50 -11.69
C LEU A 174 -14.85 -7.74 -10.98
N LEU A 175 -14.01 -7.00 -11.71
CA LEU A 175 -12.95 -6.19 -11.09
C LEU A 175 -13.52 -5.10 -10.19
N ASN A 176 -14.60 -4.45 -10.60
CA ASN A 176 -15.23 -3.38 -9.84
C ASN A 176 -15.94 -3.93 -8.60
N LEU A 177 -16.72 -5.01 -8.75
CA LEU A 177 -17.43 -5.70 -7.66
C LEU A 177 -16.47 -6.25 -6.61
N LEU A 178 -15.40 -6.92 -7.05
CA LEU A 178 -14.36 -7.46 -6.17
C LEU A 178 -13.34 -6.39 -5.71
N ARG A 179 -13.48 -5.14 -6.19
CA ARG A 179 -12.53 -4.03 -6.02
C ARG A 179 -11.07 -4.40 -6.28
N LEU A 180 -10.90 -5.31 -7.24
CA LEU A 180 -9.60 -5.73 -7.78
C LEU A 180 -9.10 -4.76 -8.86
N GLY A 181 -10.00 -3.97 -9.46
CA GLY A 181 -9.67 -2.89 -10.40
C GLY A 181 -9.07 -1.71 -9.65
N ARG A 182 -7.77 -1.47 -9.87
CA ARG A 182 -7.03 -0.28 -9.43
C ARG A 182 -6.02 0.13 -10.47
N PHE A 183 -6.45 0.19 -11.73
CA PHE A 183 -5.56 0.64 -12.79
C PHE A 183 -5.32 2.14 -12.60
N LYS A 184 -4.41 2.52 -11.70
CA LYS A 184 -4.09 3.95 -11.50
C LYS A 184 -3.66 4.56 -12.83
N PRO A 185 -4.10 5.78 -13.14
CA PRO A 185 -3.62 6.49 -14.33
C PRO A 185 -2.09 6.65 -14.27
N PRO A 186 -1.42 6.78 -15.44
CA PRO A 186 -0.03 7.21 -15.48
C PRO A 186 0.06 8.72 -15.17
N ASP A 187 1.27 9.18 -14.87
CA ASP A 187 1.58 10.61 -14.74
C ASP A 187 1.89 11.24 -16.11
N LEU A 188 2.36 10.45 -17.08
CA LEU A 188 2.74 10.89 -18.42
C LEU A 188 2.43 9.80 -19.45
N ILE A 189 1.91 10.20 -20.62
CA ILE A 189 1.60 9.29 -21.72
C ILE A 189 2.36 9.69 -22.98
N PHE A 190 3.04 8.73 -23.60
CA PHE A 190 3.59 8.84 -24.94
C PHE A 190 2.78 7.95 -25.89
N LEU A 191 2.00 8.57 -26.77
CA LEU A 191 1.18 7.87 -27.76
C LEU A 191 1.98 7.73 -29.06
N LEU A 192 2.36 6.50 -29.40
CA LEU A 192 2.95 6.18 -30.70
C LEU A 192 1.82 5.99 -31.71
N ASP A 193 1.66 6.99 -32.56
CA ASP A 193 0.64 7.04 -33.60
C ASP A 193 1.23 6.62 -34.95
N LEU A 194 0.50 5.74 -35.64
CA LEU A 194 0.91 5.14 -36.91
C LEU A 194 -0.34 4.87 -37.75
N ASP A 195 -0.20 4.94 -39.07
CA ASP A 195 -1.27 4.47 -39.96
C ASP A 195 -1.43 2.94 -39.90
N SER A 196 -2.68 2.43 -39.91
CA SER A 196 -2.95 0.99 -39.77
C SER A 196 -2.42 0.15 -40.91
N ALA A 197 -2.38 0.67 -42.14
CA ALA A 197 -1.83 -0.03 -43.30
C ALA A 197 -0.30 -0.15 -43.15
N VAL A 198 0.36 0.91 -42.70
CA VAL A 198 1.80 0.90 -42.41
C VAL A 198 2.12 -0.06 -41.26
N ALA A 199 1.31 -0.07 -40.20
CA ALA A 199 1.46 -1.01 -39.10
C ALA A 199 1.34 -2.47 -39.57
N MET A 200 0.34 -2.77 -40.41
CA MET A 200 0.18 -4.10 -41.00
C MET A 200 1.35 -4.51 -41.89
N ALA A 201 1.90 -3.59 -42.69
CA ALA A 201 3.08 -3.85 -43.49
C ALA A 201 4.29 -4.22 -42.60
N ARG A 202 4.52 -3.46 -41.53
CA ARG A 202 5.58 -3.75 -40.54
C ARG A 202 5.37 -5.10 -39.83
N ILE A 203 4.14 -5.43 -39.45
CA ILE A 203 3.80 -6.70 -38.80
C ILE A 203 4.07 -7.88 -39.74
N ARG A 204 3.66 -7.78 -41.02
CA ARG A 204 3.92 -8.82 -42.03
C ARG A 204 5.41 -9.01 -42.29
N ALA A 205 6.18 -7.91 -42.34
CA ALA A 205 7.62 -7.94 -42.53
C ALA A 205 8.40 -8.61 -41.37
N ARG A 206 7.80 -8.75 -40.18
CA ARG A 206 8.41 -9.39 -39.00
C ARG A 206 8.70 -10.89 -39.19
N GLY A 207 8.07 -11.55 -40.17
CA GLY A 207 8.25 -12.99 -40.42
C GLY A 207 7.68 -13.91 -39.35
N LYS A 208 6.82 -13.40 -38.44
CA LYS A 208 6.11 -14.21 -37.43
C LYS A 208 4.66 -14.42 -37.85
N PRO A 209 4.01 -15.52 -37.42
CA PRO A 209 2.59 -15.73 -37.66
C PRO A 209 1.76 -14.56 -37.13
N LEU A 210 0.75 -14.17 -37.91
CA LEU A 210 -0.17 -13.11 -37.51
C LEU A 210 -0.99 -13.55 -36.29
N GLN A 211 -1.10 -12.66 -35.31
CA GLN A 211 -1.99 -12.82 -34.17
C GLN A 211 -3.44 -12.56 -34.59
N VAL A 212 -4.40 -13.08 -33.83
CA VAL A 212 -5.82 -13.07 -34.22
C VAL A 212 -6.45 -11.67 -34.27
N HIS A 213 -5.77 -10.68 -33.71
CA HIS A 213 -6.15 -9.26 -33.72
C HIS A 213 -5.24 -8.40 -34.64
N GLU A 214 -4.27 -8.99 -35.34
CA GLU A 214 -3.42 -8.27 -36.30
C GLU A 214 -4.13 -8.20 -37.67
N THR A 215 -5.22 -7.43 -37.76
CA THR A 215 -5.90 -7.08 -39.02
C THR A 215 -5.90 -5.56 -39.21
N GLU A 216 -5.87 -5.09 -40.46
CA GLU A 216 -5.80 -3.65 -40.76
C GLU A 216 -6.99 -2.88 -40.17
N ALA A 217 -8.21 -3.39 -40.37
CA ALA A 217 -9.42 -2.77 -39.86
C ALA A 217 -9.41 -2.65 -38.32
N LEU A 218 -9.01 -3.72 -37.62
CA LEU A 218 -8.97 -3.72 -36.16
C LEU A 218 -7.84 -2.84 -35.62
N LEU A 219 -6.67 -2.81 -36.28
CA LEU A 219 -5.60 -1.89 -35.92
C LEU A 219 -6.03 -0.44 -36.11
N GLY A 220 -6.76 -0.12 -37.18
CA GLY A 220 -7.33 1.21 -37.39
C GLY A 220 -8.30 1.63 -36.29
N GLU A 221 -9.18 0.72 -35.87
CA GLU A 221 -10.07 0.94 -34.71
C GLU A 221 -9.31 1.09 -33.40
N LEU A 222 -8.27 0.28 -33.19
CA LEU A 222 -7.43 0.34 -32.00
C LEU A 222 -6.63 1.65 -31.93
N GLY A 223 -6.09 2.12 -33.05
CA GLY A 223 -5.43 3.43 -33.16
C GLY A 223 -6.38 4.56 -32.75
N ARG A 224 -7.59 4.59 -33.33
CA ARG A 224 -8.64 5.57 -32.92
C ARG A 224 -9.00 5.46 -31.44
N GLY A 225 -9.09 4.23 -30.92
CA GLY A 225 -9.36 3.98 -29.50
C GLY A 225 -8.27 4.53 -28.58
N TYR A 226 -7.00 4.37 -28.94
CA TYR A 226 -5.88 4.95 -28.18
C TYR A 226 -5.91 6.47 -28.19
N VAL A 227 -6.11 7.09 -29.36
CA VAL A 227 -6.23 8.56 -29.49
C VAL A 227 -7.35 9.06 -28.58
N ARG A 228 -8.57 8.54 -28.75
CA ARG A 228 -9.75 8.94 -27.96
C ARG A 228 -9.53 8.83 -26.44
N VAL A 229 -8.94 7.74 -25.96
CA VAL A 229 -8.68 7.56 -24.53
C VAL A 229 -7.59 8.51 -24.01
N CYS A 230 -6.56 8.79 -24.81
CA CYS A 230 -5.52 9.74 -24.43
C CYS A 230 -6.08 11.16 -24.36
N ASP A 231 -6.93 11.55 -25.33
CA ASP A 231 -7.60 12.85 -25.36
C ASP A 231 -8.44 13.04 -24.10
N LEU A 232 -9.23 12.04 -23.71
CA LEU A 232 -9.98 12.06 -22.45
C LEU A 232 -9.09 12.20 -21.21
N PHE A 233 -7.92 11.56 -21.18
CA PHE A 233 -7.00 11.73 -20.06
C PHE A 233 -6.38 13.13 -20.02
N GLN A 234 -6.04 13.69 -21.17
CA GLN A 234 -5.52 15.04 -21.26
C GLN A 234 -6.58 16.07 -20.82
N GLU A 235 -7.78 16.00 -21.38
CA GLU A 235 -8.85 16.97 -21.14
C GLU A 235 -9.44 16.87 -19.73
N ARG A 236 -9.74 15.66 -19.26
CA ARG A 236 -10.49 15.45 -18.00
C ARG A 236 -9.60 15.28 -16.78
N ARG A 237 -8.31 14.95 -16.98
CA ARG A 237 -7.34 14.73 -15.88
C ARG A 237 -6.10 15.59 -15.94
N GLY A 238 -5.88 16.34 -17.00
CA GLY A 238 -4.65 17.12 -17.18
C GLY A 238 -3.41 16.24 -17.26
N ILE A 239 -3.53 14.96 -17.64
CA ILE A 239 -2.37 14.08 -17.82
C ILE A 239 -1.69 14.51 -19.12
N PRO A 240 -0.39 14.89 -19.10
CA PRO A 240 0.30 15.25 -20.31
C PRO A 240 0.39 14.07 -21.28
N VAL A 241 0.05 14.33 -22.55
CA VAL A 241 0.11 13.36 -23.65
C VAL A 241 1.02 13.91 -24.74
N THR A 242 2.10 13.20 -25.02
CA THR A 242 2.98 13.48 -26.15
C THR A 242 2.66 12.50 -27.28
N ARG A 243 2.17 13.02 -28.41
CA ARG A 243 1.89 12.20 -29.61
C ARG A 243 3.13 12.15 -30.50
N ILE A 244 3.54 10.95 -30.89
CA ILE A 244 4.73 10.70 -31.72
C ILE A 244 4.29 9.98 -32.99
N ARG A 245 4.42 10.64 -34.14
CA ARG A 245 4.15 10.07 -35.47
C ARG A 245 5.32 9.20 -35.92
N VAL A 246 5.26 7.89 -35.62
CA VAL A 246 6.40 6.96 -35.82
C VAL A 246 6.62 6.52 -37.27
N ASP A 247 5.83 7.07 -38.20
CA ASP A 247 6.07 7.07 -39.63
C ASP A 247 6.93 8.26 -40.10
N GLN A 248 7.07 9.30 -39.28
CA GLN A 248 7.78 10.54 -39.60
C GLN A 248 9.10 10.70 -38.85
N VAL A 249 9.26 9.98 -37.73
CA VAL A 249 10.48 10.02 -36.91
C VAL A 249 11.20 8.67 -36.93
N SER A 250 12.52 8.70 -36.73
CA SER A 250 13.30 7.47 -36.55
C SER A 250 13.02 6.83 -35.18
N LEU A 251 13.43 5.56 -35.00
CA LEU A 251 13.33 4.91 -33.69
C LEU A 251 14.18 5.64 -32.64
N GLU A 252 15.38 6.09 -33.00
CA GLU A 252 16.29 6.81 -32.11
C GLU A 252 15.68 8.14 -31.67
N GLU A 253 15.05 8.87 -32.60
CA GLU A 253 14.36 10.11 -32.32
C GLU A 253 13.14 9.89 -31.41
N ALA A 254 12.34 8.85 -31.65
CA ALA A 254 11.24 8.48 -30.76
C ALA A 254 11.72 8.13 -29.34
N VAL A 255 12.84 7.41 -29.23
CA VAL A 255 13.49 7.10 -27.94
C VAL A 255 13.94 8.38 -27.23
N GLN A 256 14.53 9.32 -27.97
CA GLN A 256 14.99 10.59 -27.43
C GLN A 256 13.82 11.44 -26.92
N ILE A 257 12.74 11.57 -27.69
CA ILE A 257 11.52 12.29 -27.29
C ILE A 257 10.95 11.73 -25.98
N VAL A 258 10.86 10.39 -25.85
CA VAL A 258 10.37 9.76 -24.62
C VAL A 258 11.31 10.04 -23.45
N THR A 259 12.61 9.89 -23.67
CA THR A 259 13.63 10.08 -22.62
C THR A 259 13.63 11.51 -22.10
N ASP A 260 13.67 12.50 -23.00
CA ASP A 260 13.70 13.91 -22.63
C ASP A 260 12.41 14.33 -21.95
N GLY A 261 11.25 13.91 -22.47
CA GLY A 261 9.96 14.20 -21.83
C GLY A 261 9.86 13.62 -20.43
N VAL A 262 10.40 12.42 -20.19
CA VAL A 262 10.47 11.83 -18.85
C VAL A 262 11.39 12.64 -17.94
N LEU A 263 12.61 12.94 -18.38
CA LEU A 263 13.60 13.65 -17.57
C LEU A 263 13.13 15.06 -17.21
N GLU A 264 12.54 15.78 -18.16
CA GLU A 264 11.94 17.10 -17.91
C GLU A 264 10.93 17.04 -16.77
N HIS A 265 10.04 16.05 -16.75
CA HIS A 265 9.05 15.88 -15.67
C HIS A 265 9.66 15.44 -14.34
N VAL A 266 10.73 14.63 -14.35
CA VAL A 266 11.46 14.26 -13.14
C VAL A 266 12.16 15.48 -12.53
N LEU A 267 12.73 16.36 -13.36
CA LEU A 267 13.44 17.57 -12.96
C LEU A 267 12.49 18.69 -12.54
N ALA A 268 11.35 18.84 -13.23
CA ALA A 268 10.35 19.87 -12.95
C ALA A 268 9.48 19.57 -11.72
N ARG A 269 9.43 18.31 -11.26
CA ARG A 269 8.77 18.00 -9.99
C ARG A 269 9.49 18.75 -8.87
N PRO A 270 8.78 19.61 -8.11
CA PRO A 270 9.39 20.27 -6.98
C PRO A 270 10.02 19.18 -6.11
N ASN A 271 11.30 19.36 -5.78
CA ASN A 271 11.84 18.68 -4.62
C ASN A 271 10.80 18.85 -3.51
N ILE A 272 10.54 17.81 -2.72
CA ILE A 272 9.96 18.07 -1.39
C ILE A 272 11.01 18.90 -0.69
N GLU A 273 10.93 20.20 -0.93
CA GLU A 273 11.68 21.23 -0.32
C GLU A 273 11.13 21.28 1.10
N THR A 274 11.68 20.45 1.97
CA THR A 274 11.81 20.82 3.38
C THR A 274 12.82 21.98 3.50
N THR A 275 12.71 23.02 2.65
CA THR A 275 13.69 24.11 2.57
C THR A 275 13.60 25.10 3.72
N SER A 276 12.55 25.03 4.52
CA SER A 276 12.54 25.71 5.81
C SER A 276 12.69 24.68 6.92
N ARG A 277 13.87 24.67 7.58
CA ARG A 277 14.03 24.03 8.89
C ARG A 277 12.77 24.29 9.72
N PRO A 278 12.16 23.27 10.34
CA PRO A 278 11.04 23.44 11.25
C PRO A 278 11.36 24.55 12.24
N GLN A 279 10.50 25.57 12.29
CA GLN A 279 10.65 26.61 13.31
C GLN A 279 10.26 26.00 14.67
N PRO A 280 10.97 26.31 15.77
CA PRO A 280 10.57 25.88 17.10
C PRO A 280 9.09 26.19 17.37
N GLY A 281 8.32 25.21 17.84
CA GLY A 281 6.90 25.36 18.13
C GLY A 281 5.94 25.17 16.93
N THR A 282 6.45 24.85 15.73
CA THR A 282 5.62 24.48 14.57
C THR A 282 4.92 23.14 14.81
N ILE A 283 3.65 23.05 14.45
CA ILE A 283 2.88 21.80 14.40
C ILE A 283 3.00 21.22 12.99
N GLU A 284 3.69 20.10 12.88
CA GLU A 284 3.95 19.42 11.61
C GLU A 284 2.94 18.27 11.43
N VAL A 285 1.98 18.42 10.52
CA VAL A 285 0.92 17.44 10.31
C VAL A 285 1.24 16.56 9.10
N ILE A 286 1.37 15.26 9.28
CA ILE A 286 1.62 14.30 8.19
C ILE A 286 0.35 13.52 7.91
N ALA A 287 -0.30 13.79 6.77
CA ALA A 287 -1.59 13.24 6.41
C ALA A 287 -1.50 12.26 5.25
N THR A 288 -1.92 11.00 5.45
CA THR A 288 -1.92 10.03 4.36
C THR A 288 -3.19 10.05 3.52
N THR A 289 -3.04 10.07 2.19
CA THR A 289 -4.15 10.00 1.23
C THR A 289 -4.70 8.58 1.11
N MET A 290 -4.00 7.55 1.59
CA MET A 290 -4.47 6.15 1.54
C MET A 290 -5.43 5.74 2.66
N SER A 291 -5.41 6.45 3.79
CA SER A 291 -6.15 6.10 5.01
C SER A 291 -7.63 6.51 4.93
N GLY A 292 -8.50 5.89 5.74
CA GLY A 292 -9.95 6.20 5.76
C GLY A 292 -10.75 5.79 4.51
N SER A 293 -12.00 6.26 4.43
CA SER A 293 -12.92 6.19 3.28
C SER A 293 -12.61 7.27 2.24
N ILE A 294 -13.25 7.25 1.06
CA ILE A 294 -13.10 8.31 0.04
C ILE A 294 -13.45 9.69 0.61
N GLN A 295 -14.46 9.77 1.49
CA GLN A 295 -14.79 11.01 2.21
C GLN A 295 -13.63 11.46 3.12
N ASP A 296 -12.92 10.53 3.75
CA ASP A 296 -11.75 10.83 4.58
C ASP A 296 -10.50 11.20 3.77
N GLN A 297 -10.47 10.95 2.47
CA GLN A 297 -9.40 11.44 1.58
C GLN A 297 -9.61 12.93 1.27
N ARG A 298 -10.87 13.36 1.08
CA ARG A 298 -11.22 14.78 0.93
C ARG A 298 -10.94 15.60 2.19
N LYS A 299 -11.01 14.98 3.38
CA LYS A 299 -10.66 15.62 4.66
C LYS A 299 -9.22 16.12 4.75
N VAL A 300 -8.27 15.58 3.98
CA VAL A 300 -6.86 16.01 4.03
C VAL A 300 -6.72 17.50 3.74
N GLN A 301 -7.52 18.03 2.80
CA GLN A 301 -7.53 19.45 2.46
C GLN A 301 -8.11 20.33 3.57
N GLN A 302 -8.95 19.76 4.45
CA GLN A 302 -9.59 20.47 5.57
C GLN A 302 -8.71 20.52 6.81
N ILE A 303 -7.75 19.60 6.98
CA ILE A 303 -6.89 19.53 8.18
C ILE A 303 -6.17 20.86 8.43
N GLY A 304 -5.50 21.41 7.42
CA GLY A 304 -4.74 22.66 7.56
C GLY A 304 -5.60 23.86 7.97
N PRO A 305 -6.73 24.14 7.27
CA PRO A 305 -7.71 25.13 7.71
C PRO A 305 -8.22 24.92 9.15
N GLU A 306 -8.57 23.71 9.54
CA GLU A 306 -9.10 23.42 10.88
C GLU A 306 -8.08 23.74 11.98
N PHE A 307 -6.81 23.34 11.80
CA PHE A 307 -5.75 23.69 12.75
C PHE A 307 -5.51 25.20 12.83
N ARG A 308 -5.40 25.88 11.67
CA ARG A 308 -5.17 27.34 11.62
C ARG A 308 -6.30 28.15 12.24
N SER A 309 -7.52 27.62 12.28
CA SER A 309 -8.64 28.29 12.94
C SER A 309 -8.63 28.18 14.48
N ARG A 310 -7.80 27.30 15.06
CA ARG A 310 -7.80 26.98 16.50
C ARG A 310 -6.51 27.31 17.23
N THR A 311 -5.41 27.54 16.52
CA THR A 311 -4.14 27.90 17.16
C THR A 311 -3.41 28.99 16.38
N SER A 312 -2.67 29.83 17.10
CA SER A 312 -1.75 30.81 16.53
C SER A 312 -0.40 30.21 16.14
N ARG A 313 -0.11 28.97 16.57
CA ARG A 313 1.11 28.25 16.17
C ARG A 313 1.14 28.04 14.66
N LEU A 314 2.34 28.10 14.09
CA LEU A 314 2.54 27.74 12.69
C LEU A 314 2.17 26.28 12.48
N VAL A 315 1.33 26.01 11.48
CA VAL A 315 0.91 24.65 11.12
C VAL A 315 1.33 24.40 9.68
N ARG A 316 2.02 23.28 9.45
CA ARG A 316 2.42 22.80 8.12
C ARG A 316 1.81 21.43 7.90
N VAL A 317 1.14 21.26 6.76
CA VAL A 317 0.50 19.99 6.40
C VAL A 317 1.25 19.36 5.25
N HIS A 318 1.72 18.14 5.47
CA HIS A 318 2.43 17.31 4.50
C HIS A 318 1.50 16.19 4.07
N ALA A 319 1.17 16.14 2.77
CA ALA A 319 0.43 15.02 2.23
C ALA A 319 1.38 13.88 1.87
N ALA A 320 1.01 12.65 2.23
CA ALA A 320 1.76 11.45 1.88
C ALA A 320 0.84 10.44 1.16
N ASP A 321 1.23 10.00 -0.02
CA ASP A 321 0.54 8.97 -0.79
C ASP A 321 0.89 7.56 -0.35
N THR A 322 1.94 7.38 0.47
CA THR A 322 2.37 6.08 0.97
C THR A 322 2.84 6.13 2.44
N HIS A 323 2.93 4.97 3.11
CA HIS A 323 3.58 4.87 4.41
C HIS A 323 5.10 5.14 4.31
N ALA A 324 5.75 4.77 3.21
CA ALA A 324 7.17 5.06 2.99
C ALA A 324 7.44 6.56 2.90
N GLU A 325 6.56 7.29 2.21
CA GLU A 325 6.63 8.76 2.12
C GLU A 325 6.34 9.42 3.46
N ALA A 326 5.31 8.97 4.20
CA ALA A 326 5.03 9.48 5.55
C ALA A 326 6.23 9.30 6.50
N ARG A 327 6.91 8.14 6.41
CA ARG A 327 8.15 7.86 7.14
C ARG A 327 9.27 8.83 6.75
N ALA A 328 9.48 9.03 5.46
CA ALA A 328 10.56 9.90 4.98
C ALA A 328 10.32 11.38 5.33
N ILE A 329 9.07 11.84 5.27
CA ILE A 329 8.66 13.17 5.73
C ILE A 329 8.92 13.33 7.23
N ALA A 330 8.51 12.36 8.06
CA ALA A 330 8.76 12.39 9.49
C ALA A 330 10.27 12.46 9.82
N HIS A 331 11.08 11.65 9.12
CA HIS A 331 12.54 11.71 9.26
C HIS A 331 13.09 13.09 8.93
N ALA A 332 12.70 13.68 7.80
CA ALA A 332 13.15 15.01 7.41
C ALA A 332 12.75 16.10 8.42
N ILE A 333 11.53 16.04 8.97
CA ILE A 333 11.06 16.96 10.00
C ILE A 333 11.90 16.82 11.27
N VAL A 334 12.07 15.60 11.80
CA VAL A 334 12.78 15.37 13.07
C VAL A 334 14.26 15.71 12.94
N ALA A 335 14.90 15.31 11.83
CA ALA A 335 16.28 15.67 11.49
C ALA A 335 16.47 17.19 11.32
N GLY A 336 15.44 17.88 10.83
CA GLY A 336 15.40 19.35 10.74
C GLY A 336 15.20 20.08 12.08
N GLY A 337 14.90 19.36 13.16
CA GLY A 337 14.64 19.94 14.48
C GLY A 337 13.16 20.05 14.87
N GLY A 338 12.23 19.51 14.07
CA GLY A 338 10.81 19.47 14.41
C GLY A 338 10.55 18.54 15.60
N ARG A 339 9.67 18.97 16.52
CA ARG A 339 9.37 18.26 17.78
C ARG A 339 7.89 18.05 18.08
N THR A 340 6.98 18.60 17.28
CA THR A 340 5.54 18.37 17.43
C THR A 340 4.98 17.87 16.11
N ILE A 341 4.71 16.57 16.04
CA ILE A 341 4.22 15.92 14.81
C ILE A 341 2.83 15.35 15.04
N VAL A 342 1.89 15.68 14.17
CA VAL A 342 0.55 15.10 14.16
C VAL A 342 0.47 14.08 13.03
N SER A 343 0.28 12.81 13.37
CA SER A 343 0.02 11.76 12.37
C SER A 343 -1.47 11.72 12.04
N ALA A 344 -1.83 12.07 10.81
CA ALA A 344 -3.22 12.08 10.34
C ALA A 344 -3.51 10.87 9.44
N GLY A 345 -3.99 9.78 10.06
CA GLY A 345 -4.18 8.51 9.38
C GLY A 345 -4.76 7.41 10.25
N GLY A 346 -4.41 6.16 9.93
CA GLY A 346 -4.65 4.99 10.79
C GLY A 346 -3.35 4.52 11.45
N ALA A 347 -3.41 3.39 12.18
CA ALA A 347 -2.26 2.83 12.91
C ALA A 347 -0.99 2.68 12.05
N GLY A 348 -1.11 2.20 10.80
CA GLY A 348 0.04 2.09 9.88
C GLY A 348 0.66 3.44 9.48
N THR A 349 -0.12 4.53 9.46
CA THR A 349 0.43 5.88 9.23
C THR A 349 1.18 6.39 10.44
N PHE A 350 0.65 6.15 11.64
CA PHE A 350 1.35 6.50 12.87
C PHE A 350 2.62 5.70 13.06
N ASN A 351 2.59 4.39 12.79
CA ASN A 351 3.77 3.55 12.76
C ASN A 351 4.83 4.08 11.78
N ALA A 352 4.41 4.46 10.57
CA ALA A 352 5.33 5.06 9.60
C ALA A 352 5.99 6.36 10.11
N VAL A 353 5.21 7.23 10.75
CA VAL A 353 5.71 8.47 11.36
C VAL A 353 6.68 8.17 12.51
N LEU A 354 6.34 7.23 13.39
CA LEU A 354 7.21 6.79 14.49
C LEU A 354 8.54 6.21 13.97
N GLU A 355 8.49 5.35 12.96
CA GLU A 355 9.68 4.78 12.33
C GLU A 355 10.55 5.88 11.70
N GLY A 356 9.93 6.90 11.10
CA GLY A 356 10.64 8.03 10.52
C GLY A 356 11.28 8.92 11.58
N ALA A 357 10.69 8.99 12.76
CA ALA A 357 11.19 9.80 13.87
C ALA A 357 12.47 9.26 14.53
N HIS A 358 12.87 8.02 14.24
CA HIS A 358 14.11 7.46 14.75
C HIS A 358 15.32 8.10 14.05
N LEU A 359 16.10 8.87 14.79
CA LEU A 359 17.41 9.37 14.38
C LEU A 359 18.50 8.51 15.04
N ASN A 360 19.40 7.94 14.24
CA ASN A 360 20.47 7.06 14.72
C ASN A 360 19.96 5.93 15.64
N GLY A 361 18.76 5.41 15.36
CA GLY A 361 18.16 4.30 16.11
C GLY A 361 17.40 4.70 17.39
N THR A 362 17.23 6.00 17.68
CA THR A 362 16.47 6.48 18.84
C THR A 362 15.53 7.63 18.46
N VAL A 363 14.45 7.79 19.20
CA VAL A 363 13.57 8.97 19.06
C VAL A 363 14.06 10.09 19.97
N PRO A 364 14.07 11.36 19.56
CA PRO A 364 14.39 12.47 20.45
C PRO A 364 13.47 12.49 21.68
N SER A 365 14.03 12.68 22.87
CA SER A 365 13.30 12.64 24.14
C SER A 365 12.26 13.76 24.29
N ASP A 366 12.40 14.82 23.52
CA ASP A 366 11.50 15.98 23.43
C ASP A 366 10.51 15.89 22.26
N LEU A 367 10.46 14.76 21.53
CA LEU A 367 9.48 14.56 20.47
C LEU A 367 8.08 14.28 21.04
N HIS A 368 7.11 15.07 20.61
CA HIS A 368 5.69 14.91 20.91
C HIS A 368 4.95 14.46 19.65
N LEU A 369 4.25 13.33 19.73
CA LEU A 369 3.42 12.79 18.66
C LEU A 369 1.95 12.91 19.02
N ALA A 370 1.14 13.43 18.10
CA ALA A 370 -0.33 13.36 18.20
C ALA A 370 -0.88 12.39 17.14
N PHE A 371 -2.04 11.82 17.45
CA PHE A 371 -2.77 10.95 16.52
C PHE A 371 -4.08 11.61 16.09
N LEU A 372 -4.16 12.08 14.85
CA LEU A 372 -5.41 12.57 14.25
C LEU A 372 -6.13 11.43 13.54
N ARG A 373 -7.23 10.98 14.17
CA ARG A 373 -7.95 9.75 13.80
C ARG A 373 -8.64 9.90 12.46
N LYS A 374 -8.23 9.08 11.48
CA LYS A 374 -8.87 9.00 10.15
C LYS A 374 -9.49 7.64 9.85
N GLY A 375 -9.48 6.70 10.80
CA GLY A 375 -9.98 5.34 10.62
C GLY A 375 -10.66 4.79 11.88
N SER A 376 -11.67 3.93 11.67
CA SER A 376 -12.51 3.39 12.75
C SER A 376 -11.88 2.28 13.60
N ALA A 377 -10.65 1.86 13.29
CA ALA A 377 -9.94 0.76 13.97
C ALA A 377 -8.72 1.25 14.77
N ASP A 378 -8.62 2.55 15.03
CA ASP A 378 -7.54 3.12 15.80
C ASP A 378 -7.86 3.07 17.30
N LEU A 379 -7.11 2.24 18.02
CA LEU A 379 -7.24 2.05 19.46
C LEU A 379 -6.39 3.03 20.26
N ILE A 380 -5.24 3.47 19.72
CA ILE A 380 -4.33 4.38 20.44
C ILE A 380 -4.99 5.76 20.56
N GLY A 381 -5.50 6.33 19.47
CA GLY A 381 -6.17 7.63 19.54
C GLY A 381 -7.41 7.62 20.43
N LYS A 382 -8.12 6.49 20.54
CA LYS A 382 -9.22 6.34 21.52
C LYS A 382 -8.71 6.36 22.96
N ALA A 383 -7.66 5.59 23.26
CA ALA A 383 -7.04 5.57 24.58
C ALA A 383 -6.47 6.95 24.98
N LEU A 384 -6.04 7.75 24.00
CA LEU A 384 -5.60 9.12 24.20
C LEU A 384 -6.76 10.14 24.28
N GLY A 385 -8.02 9.71 24.25
CA GLY A 385 -9.17 10.63 24.33
C GLY A 385 -9.35 11.53 23.11
N ILE A 386 -8.83 11.14 21.94
CA ILE A 386 -8.97 11.93 20.71
C ILE A 386 -10.30 11.58 20.01
N PRO A 387 -11.19 12.58 19.76
CA PRO A 387 -12.45 12.36 19.05
C PRO A 387 -12.27 11.85 17.60
N ASP A 388 -13.33 11.26 17.05
CA ASP A 388 -13.36 10.80 15.65
C ASP A 388 -13.68 11.91 14.63
N GLN A 389 -14.33 13.00 15.07
CA GLN A 389 -14.71 14.11 14.19
C GLN A 389 -13.54 15.08 14.04
N LEU A 390 -13.18 15.42 12.80
CA LEU A 390 -12.00 16.24 12.50
C LEU A 390 -11.94 17.55 13.32
N PRO A 391 -13.00 18.38 13.38
CA PRO A 391 -12.97 19.62 14.16
C PRO A 391 -12.65 19.39 15.66
N ALA A 392 -13.35 18.43 16.29
CA ALA A 392 -13.18 18.11 17.70
C ALA A 392 -11.84 17.41 17.98
N ALA A 393 -11.34 16.62 17.03
CA ALA A 393 -10.03 15.98 17.14
C ALA A 393 -8.89 17.00 17.06
N VAL A 394 -8.99 17.97 16.14
CA VAL A 394 -8.03 19.07 16.05
C VAL A 394 -8.07 19.93 17.30
N GLU A 395 -9.25 20.26 17.81
CA GLU A 395 -9.42 20.98 19.08
C GLU A 395 -8.74 20.23 20.24
N ALA A 396 -9.05 18.95 20.44
CA ALA A 396 -8.44 18.14 21.49
C ALA A 396 -6.90 18.06 21.38
N ILE A 397 -6.36 17.97 20.16
CA ILE A 397 -4.90 17.96 19.93
C ILE A 397 -4.28 19.33 20.23
N VAL A 398 -4.90 20.42 19.77
CA VAL A 398 -4.40 21.79 19.99
C VAL A 398 -4.41 22.11 21.47
N GLU A 399 -5.52 21.88 22.16
CA GLU A 399 -5.57 22.11 23.61
C GLU A 399 -4.58 21.21 24.34
N GLY A 400 -4.44 19.94 23.92
CA GLY A 400 -3.45 19.03 24.51
C GLY A 400 -2.01 19.52 24.34
N ILE A 401 -1.70 20.17 23.21
CA ILE A 401 -0.40 20.82 22.98
C ILE A 401 -0.24 22.07 23.86
N GLU A 402 -1.27 22.90 23.98
CA GLU A 402 -1.23 24.17 24.71
C GLU A 402 -1.17 23.97 26.23
N ASP A 403 -1.85 22.94 26.73
CA ASP A 403 -1.87 22.55 28.14
C ASP A 403 -0.73 21.59 28.54
N ASP A 404 0.17 21.24 27.61
CA ASP A 404 1.21 20.20 27.78
C ASP A 404 0.66 18.84 28.28
N ARG A 405 -0.55 18.48 27.84
CA ARG A 405 -1.19 17.20 28.16
C ARG A 405 -0.60 16.09 27.32
N ARG A 406 0.21 15.25 27.96
CA ARG A 406 0.93 14.15 27.33
C ARG A 406 0.95 12.89 28.17
N VAL A 407 0.97 11.75 27.49
CA VAL A 407 1.14 10.41 28.05
C VAL A 407 2.43 9.83 27.51
N GLN A 408 3.28 9.31 28.39
CA GLN A 408 4.47 8.60 27.97
C GLN A 408 4.09 7.20 27.49
N ALA A 409 4.65 6.78 26.36
CA ALA A 409 4.46 5.44 25.83
C ALA A 409 5.80 4.80 25.49
N ASP A 410 5.96 3.52 25.83
CA ASP A 410 7.12 2.72 25.48
C ASP A 410 7.14 2.47 23.96
N ILE A 411 8.33 2.38 23.39
CA ILE A 411 8.55 1.94 22.02
C ILE A 411 9.08 0.52 22.08
N LEU A 412 8.35 -0.44 21.54
CA LEU A 412 8.79 -1.82 21.44
C LEU A 412 9.52 -2.02 20.11
N ALA A 413 10.78 -2.44 20.18
CA ALA A 413 11.50 -2.93 19.01
C ALA A 413 11.09 -4.37 18.74
N VAL A 414 10.78 -4.67 17.48
CA VAL A 414 10.49 -5.99 16.94
C VAL A 414 11.60 -6.33 15.95
N GLU A 415 12.43 -7.28 16.33
CA GLU A 415 13.56 -7.75 15.54
C GLU A 415 13.28 -9.15 15.02
N THR A 416 13.56 -9.39 13.75
CA THR A 416 13.58 -10.74 13.17
C THR A 416 14.99 -11.08 12.75
N THR A 417 15.48 -12.25 13.14
CA THR A 417 16.75 -12.80 12.66
C THR A 417 16.44 -13.98 11.75
N GLU A 418 16.65 -13.80 10.45
CA GLU A 418 16.46 -14.85 9.43
C GLU A 418 17.52 -15.95 9.55
N SER A 419 17.28 -17.08 8.88
CA SER A 419 18.20 -18.24 8.90
C SER A 419 19.58 -17.95 8.28
N ASP A 420 19.68 -16.90 7.45
CA ASP A 420 20.92 -16.42 6.85
C ASP A 420 21.62 -15.34 7.70
N GLY A 421 21.08 -15.02 8.88
CA GLY A 421 21.59 -14.00 9.79
C GLY A 421 21.12 -12.58 9.48
N GLN A 422 20.32 -12.36 8.43
CA GLN A 422 19.76 -11.03 8.14
C GLN A 422 18.83 -10.59 9.27
N VAL A 423 19.03 -9.37 9.75
CA VAL A 423 18.20 -8.76 10.80
C VAL A 423 17.31 -7.70 10.19
N GLN A 424 16.00 -7.81 10.43
CA GLN A 424 15.06 -6.72 10.18
C GLN A 424 14.54 -6.18 11.50
N ARG A 425 14.51 -4.86 11.66
CA ARG A 425 13.98 -4.19 12.84
C ARG A 425 12.80 -3.29 12.45
N ARG A 426 11.76 -3.33 13.28
CA ARG A 426 10.60 -2.43 13.26
C ARG A 426 10.28 -1.98 14.69
N HIS A 427 9.46 -0.96 14.84
CA HIS A 427 9.04 -0.43 16.12
C HIS A 427 7.51 -0.39 16.22
N LEU A 428 6.96 -0.53 17.41
CA LEU A 428 5.51 -0.35 17.68
C LEU A 428 5.29 0.30 19.04
N VAL A 429 4.16 1.00 19.20
CA VAL A 429 3.72 1.68 20.43
C VAL A 429 2.37 1.17 20.89
N GLY A 430 1.54 0.61 20.01
CA GLY A 430 0.23 0.07 20.38
C GLY A 430 0.29 -1.40 20.70
N PHE A 431 0.16 -2.22 19.66
CA PHE A 431 0.02 -3.65 19.80
C PHE A 431 0.52 -4.40 18.56
N GLY A 432 0.85 -5.67 18.78
CA GLY A 432 1.36 -6.56 17.75
C GLY A 432 1.14 -8.01 18.09
N GLY A 433 1.79 -8.89 17.34
CA GLY A 433 1.74 -10.33 17.63
C GLY A 433 1.97 -11.22 16.43
N ILE A 434 1.82 -12.53 16.66
CA ILE A 434 2.06 -13.59 15.68
C ILE A 434 0.91 -14.61 15.69
N GLY A 435 1.01 -15.63 14.83
CA GLY A 435 -0.06 -16.61 14.62
C GLY A 435 -1.24 -15.97 13.88
N ALA A 436 -2.47 -16.27 14.30
CA ALA A 436 -3.65 -15.61 13.75
C ALA A 436 -3.56 -14.08 13.86
N PHE A 437 -2.93 -13.56 14.92
CA PHE A 437 -2.79 -12.13 15.13
C PHE A 437 -1.82 -11.44 14.15
N GLY A 438 -0.79 -12.17 13.71
CA GLY A 438 0.17 -11.73 12.70
C GLY A 438 -0.45 -11.50 11.31
N GLU A 439 -1.58 -12.16 11.04
CA GLU A 439 -2.30 -12.07 9.77
C GLU A 439 -3.46 -11.05 9.81
N VAL A 440 -3.80 -10.48 10.97
CA VAL A 440 -4.88 -9.48 11.10
C VAL A 440 -4.71 -8.31 10.11
N PRO A 441 -3.52 -7.68 10.01
CA PRO A 441 -3.26 -6.63 9.02
C PRO A 441 -3.66 -6.98 7.59
N ARG A 442 -3.46 -8.23 7.17
CA ARG A 442 -3.80 -8.68 5.80
C ARG A 442 -5.27 -8.42 5.48
N PHE A 443 -6.12 -8.56 6.48
CA PHE A 443 -7.56 -8.37 6.34
C PHE A 443 -7.96 -6.93 6.69
N THR A 444 -7.38 -6.30 7.70
CA THR A 444 -7.75 -4.94 8.15
C THR A 444 -7.18 -3.81 7.29
N GLU A 445 -5.99 -3.98 6.71
CA GLU A 445 -5.41 -3.05 5.72
C GLU A 445 -6.07 -3.19 4.34
N SER A 446 -6.61 -4.38 4.05
CA SER A 446 -7.35 -4.58 2.81
C SER A 446 -8.56 -3.64 2.81
N ARG A 447 -8.65 -2.76 1.81
CA ARG A 447 -9.83 -1.90 1.63
C ARG A 447 -11.14 -2.71 1.55
N LEU A 448 -11.08 -4.03 1.31
CA LEU A 448 -12.19 -4.97 1.39
C LEU A 448 -12.92 -4.91 2.73
N ILE A 449 -12.24 -4.92 3.90
CA ILE A 449 -12.92 -4.80 5.21
C ILE A 449 -13.63 -3.45 5.37
N LYS A 450 -13.07 -2.37 4.80
CA LYS A 450 -13.71 -1.05 4.79
C LYS A 450 -14.99 -1.01 3.95
N VAL A 451 -15.15 -1.92 2.97
CA VAL A 451 -16.40 -2.14 2.21
C VAL A 451 -17.38 -3.00 2.98
N TYR A 452 -16.87 -4.04 3.64
CA TYR A 452 -17.67 -4.99 4.41
C TYR A 452 -18.39 -4.36 5.60
N LYS A 453 -18.02 -3.13 6.02
CA LYS A 453 -18.73 -2.35 7.05
C LYS A 453 -20.24 -2.28 6.80
N GLY A 454 -20.68 -2.24 5.53
CA GLY A 454 -22.10 -2.24 5.18
C GLY A 454 -22.76 -3.63 5.10
N VAL A 455 -22.04 -4.66 4.65
CA VAL A 455 -22.61 -5.98 4.30
C VAL A 455 -22.44 -7.03 5.42
N LEU A 456 -21.29 -7.06 6.10
CA LEU A 456 -21.07 -7.96 7.23
C LEU A 456 -21.63 -7.38 8.54
N GLY A 457 -21.65 -6.05 8.69
CA GLY A 457 -22.30 -5.39 9.83
C GLY A 457 -23.81 -5.68 9.92
N SER A 458 -24.48 -5.86 8.78
CA SER A 458 -25.89 -6.26 8.72
C SER A 458 -26.12 -7.76 8.97
N LEU A 459 -25.11 -8.62 8.77
CA LEU A 459 -25.24 -10.08 8.89
C LEU A 459 -24.75 -10.65 10.22
N LEU A 460 -23.76 -10.03 10.87
CA LEU A 460 -23.10 -10.56 12.08
C LEU A 460 -23.21 -9.63 13.30
N GLY A 461 -23.97 -8.54 13.19
CA GLY A 461 -23.96 -7.44 14.15
C GLY A 461 -22.69 -6.58 14.04
N ASP A 462 -22.69 -5.41 14.68
CA ASP A 462 -21.56 -4.49 14.66
C ASP A 462 -20.41 -5.01 15.54
N LEU A 463 -19.69 -6.01 15.02
CA LEU A 463 -18.51 -6.61 15.66
C LEU A 463 -17.28 -5.69 15.57
N GLY A 464 -17.35 -4.57 14.85
CA GLY A 464 -16.22 -3.71 14.57
C GLY A 464 -15.21 -4.33 13.58
N PRO A 465 -14.46 -3.49 12.84
CA PRO A 465 -13.57 -3.94 11.76
C PRO A 465 -12.41 -4.82 12.25
N PHE A 466 -11.95 -4.57 13.48
CA PHE A 466 -10.86 -5.33 14.08
C PHE A 466 -11.23 -6.79 14.34
N PHE A 467 -12.36 -7.05 14.98
CA PHE A 467 -12.77 -8.43 15.29
C PHE A 467 -13.17 -9.22 14.04
N VAL A 468 -13.71 -8.56 13.01
CA VAL A 468 -13.91 -9.19 11.69
C VAL A 468 -12.57 -9.59 11.08
N GLY A 469 -11.58 -8.69 11.11
CA GLY A 469 -10.21 -9.00 10.68
C GLY A 469 -9.60 -10.18 11.45
N LEU A 470 -9.77 -10.21 12.77
CA LEU A 470 -9.33 -11.29 13.65
C LEU A 470 -10.00 -12.64 13.34
N ALA A 471 -11.31 -12.64 13.07
CA ALA A 471 -12.04 -13.85 12.70
C ALA A 471 -11.54 -14.42 11.36
N LEU A 472 -11.37 -13.58 10.34
CA LEU A 472 -10.83 -13.98 9.05
C LEU A 472 -9.38 -14.48 9.15
N ALA A 473 -8.56 -13.78 9.94
CA ALA A 473 -7.19 -14.19 10.19
C ALA A 473 -7.10 -15.53 10.93
N THR A 474 -8.02 -15.78 11.87
CA THR A 474 -8.14 -17.08 12.54
C THR A 474 -8.52 -18.17 11.55
N GLY A 475 -9.52 -17.95 10.70
CA GLY A 475 -9.92 -18.91 9.66
C GLY A 475 -8.78 -19.23 8.69
N TRP A 476 -8.03 -18.20 8.27
CA TRP A 476 -6.84 -18.36 7.43
C TRP A 476 -5.72 -19.15 8.14
N TRP A 477 -5.47 -18.85 9.42
CA TRP A 477 -4.50 -19.59 10.23
C TRP A 477 -4.91 -21.06 10.39
N GLN A 478 -6.20 -21.35 10.60
CA GLN A 478 -6.70 -22.74 10.66
C GLN A 478 -6.45 -23.49 9.35
N LEU A 479 -6.66 -22.82 8.22
CA LEU A 479 -6.39 -23.39 6.91
C LEU A 479 -4.89 -23.68 6.73
N GLN A 480 -4.01 -22.73 7.10
CA GLN A 480 -2.56 -22.95 7.09
C GLN A 480 -2.16 -24.14 8.00
N ARG A 481 -2.77 -24.26 9.18
CA ARG A 481 -2.54 -25.38 10.10
C ARG A 481 -2.95 -26.71 9.49
N PHE A 482 -4.12 -26.76 8.85
CA PHE A 482 -4.63 -27.96 8.17
C PHE A 482 -3.66 -28.44 7.07
N PHE A 483 -3.05 -27.52 6.34
CA PHE A 483 -2.00 -27.82 5.36
C PHE A 483 -0.62 -28.07 5.96
N GLY A 484 -0.53 -28.20 7.28
CA GLY A 484 0.74 -28.38 7.98
C GLY A 484 1.72 -27.27 7.67
N ARG A 485 1.29 -26.00 7.63
CA ARG A 485 2.17 -24.83 7.38
C ARG A 485 2.48 -24.01 8.62
N VAL A 486 1.85 -24.33 9.76
CA VAL A 486 2.07 -23.64 11.03
C VAL A 486 3.07 -24.45 11.87
N PRO A 487 4.31 -23.97 12.07
CA PRO A 487 5.27 -24.67 12.93
C PRO A 487 4.93 -24.47 14.42
N PRO A 488 5.23 -25.45 15.28
CA PRO A 488 5.37 -25.21 16.72
C PRO A 488 6.42 -24.14 17.01
N MET A 489 6.26 -23.40 18.09
CA MET A 489 7.21 -22.35 18.50
C MET A 489 7.44 -22.41 20.00
N SER A 490 8.68 -22.24 20.44
CA SER A 490 8.97 -21.95 21.85
C SER A 490 8.88 -20.44 22.11
N LEU A 491 8.55 -20.09 23.35
CA LEU A 491 8.48 -18.71 23.81
C LEU A 491 9.44 -18.54 24.99
N THR A 492 10.19 -17.45 25.00
CA THR A 492 10.95 -17.02 26.17
C THR A 492 10.39 -15.68 26.61
N LEU A 493 9.86 -15.63 27.83
CA LEU A 493 9.22 -14.47 28.46
C LEU A 493 10.16 -13.98 29.57
N ASP A 494 10.96 -12.97 29.27
CA ASP A 494 12.16 -12.59 30.05
C ASP A 494 13.07 -13.82 30.27
N ASP A 495 13.13 -14.35 31.49
CA ASP A 495 13.94 -15.53 31.83
C ASP A 495 13.12 -16.84 31.83
N HIS A 496 11.82 -16.77 31.55
CA HIS A 496 10.93 -17.93 31.59
C HIS A 496 10.77 -18.58 30.21
N HIS A 497 11.41 -19.74 30.02
CA HIS A 497 11.30 -20.52 28.80
C HIS A 497 10.07 -21.44 28.82
N ILE A 498 9.26 -21.34 27.77
CA ILE A 498 8.09 -22.19 27.49
C ILE A 498 8.45 -23.11 26.31
N PRO A 499 8.29 -24.44 26.45
CA PRO A 499 8.66 -25.38 25.40
C PRO A 499 7.83 -25.19 24.11
N PRO A 500 8.30 -25.75 22.98
CA PRO A 500 7.59 -25.64 21.72
C PRO A 500 6.16 -26.14 21.76
N GLU A 501 5.22 -25.28 21.36
CA GLU A 501 3.78 -25.57 21.32
C GLU A 501 3.17 -24.99 20.04
N THR A 502 1.97 -25.47 19.66
CA THR A 502 1.21 -24.84 18.58
C THR A 502 0.44 -23.64 19.12
N TRP A 503 0.98 -22.43 18.92
CA TRP A 503 0.32 -21.19 19.34
C TRP A 503 -0.69 -20.72 18.28
N GLY A 504 -1.96 -20.63 18.66
CA GLY A 504 -3.01 -20.07 17.82
C GLY A 504 -2.83 -18.57 17.59
N ALA A 505 -2.40 -17.87 18.65
CA ALA A 505 -2.00 -16.47 18.60
C ALA A 505 -1.04 -16.17 19.75
N VAL A 506 -0.11 -15.25 19.54
CA VAL A 506 0.63 -14.59 20.62
C VAL A 506 0.44 -13.10 20.41
N LEU A 507 -0.19 -12.43 21.37
CA LEU A 507 -0.49 -11.00 21.33
C LEU A 507 0.51 -10.25 22.21
N VAL A 508 0.91 -9.07 21.75
CA VAL A 508 1.81 -8.14 22.43
C VAL A 508 1.07 -6.83 22.58
N LEU A 509 0.93 -6.37 23.82
CA LEU A 509 0.15 -5.19 24.19
C LEU A 509 1.03 -4.25 24.99
N ASN A 510 1.24 -3.04 24.48
CA ASN A 510 2.11 -2.07 25.13
C ASN A 510 1.39 -1.24 26.20
N GLY A 511 0.05 -1.24 26.23
CA GLY A 511 -0.73 -0.52 27.23
C GLY A 511 -2.22 -0.85 27.16
N ASP A 512 -2.98 -0.15 28.00
CA ASP A 512 -4.43 -0.13 27.95
C ASP A 512 -4.88 0.66 26.72
N LEU A 513 -5.58 -0.02 25.82
CA LEU A 513 -6.04 0.50 24.55
C LEU A 513 -7.54 0.82 24.57
N GLY A 514 -8.11 0.94 25.77
CA GLY A 514 -9.50 1.31 26.02
C GLY A 514 -10.47 0.13 26.06
N ALA A 515 -11.74 0.45 26.37
CA ALA A 515 -12.79 -0.55 26.61
C ALA A 515 -13.08 -1.47 25.41
N ASP A 516 -12.82 -1.00 24.18
CA ASP A 516 -12.99 -1.80 22.96
C ASP A 516 -11.97 -2.94 22.83
N PHE A 517 -10.88 -2.87 23.60
CA PHE A 517 -9.80 -3.86 23.59
C PHE A 517 -9.33 -4.20 25.01
N PRO A 518 -10.17 -4.92 25.78
CA PRO A 518 -9.99 -5.10 27.23
C PRO A 518 -8.77 -5.95 27.61
N LEU A 519 -8.06 -6.50 26.64
CA LEU A 519 -6.84 -7.29 26.87
C LEU A 519 -5.70 -6.44 27.44
N GLY A 520 -5.70 -5.13 27.18
CA GLY A 520 -4.75 -4.18 27.74
C GLY A 520 -5.11 -3.66 29.14
N ARG A 521 -6.27 -4.06 29.70
CA ARG A 521 -6.82 -3.48 30.93
C ARG A 521 -5.77 -3.43 32.05
N GLY A 522 -5.58 -2.23 32.60
CA GLY A 522 -4.69 -1.97 33.74
C GLY A 522 -3.19 -1.92 33.41
N LEU A 523 -2.80 -1.97 32.13
CA LEU A 523 -1.41 -1.77 31.70
C LEU A 523 -1.19 -0.30 31.32
N ARG A 524 -0.17 0.36 31.88
CA ARG A 524 0.19 1.73 31.47
C ARG A 524 1.04 1.69 30.20
N LEU A 525 0.85 2.64 29.28
CA LEU A 525 1.57 2.71 28.00
C LEU A 525 3.10 2.89 28.16
N GLY A 526 3.55 3.56 29.22
CA GLY A 526 4.97 3.80 29.52
C GLY A 526 5.40 3.08 30.80
N SER A 527 5.16 1.77 30.87
CA SER A 527 5.44 0.97 32.08
C SER A 527 6.83 0.31 32.07
N GLU A 528 7.64 0.57 31.03
CA GLU A 528 8.87 -0.15 30.69
C GLU A 528 8.67 -1.66 30.57
N SER A 529 7.44 -2.06 30.21
CA SER A 529 7.02 -3.45 30.10
C SER A 529 5.79 -3.56 29.21
N PHE A 530 5.57 -4.75 28.66
CA PHE A 530 4.41 -5.03 27.83
C PHE A 530 3.78 -6.37 28.20
N ARG A 531 2.48 -6.50 27.94
CA ARG A 531 1.76 -7.74 28.21
C ARG A 531 1.81 -8.67 27.01
N VAL A 532 2.22 -9.90 27.27
CA VAL A 532 2.13 -11.03 26.33
C VAL A 532 0.94 -11.90 26.70
N ILE A 533 0.11 -12.20 25.71
CA ILE A 533 -1.00 -13.16 25.81
C ILE A 533 -0.79 -14.23 24.75
N ALA A 534 -0.27 -15.39 25.16
CA ALA A 534 -0.04 -16.53 24.27
C ALA A 534 -1.16 -17.56 24.40
N LEU A 535 -1.84 -17.87 23.30
CA LEU A 535 -2.99 -18.78 23.24
C LEU A 535 -2.58 -20.10 22.64
N CYS A 536 -2.48 -21.15 23.47
CA CYS A 536 -2.17 -22.49 23.00
C CYS A 536 -3.37 -23.05 22.23
N TYR A 537 -3.13 -23.61 21.04
CA TYR A 537 -4.17 -24.23 20.26
C TYR A 537 -4.44 -25.66 20.73
N ARG A 538 -5.59 -25.86 21.39
CA ARG A 538 -6.07 -27.18 21.87
C ARG A 538 -7.30 -27.69 21.10
N GLY A 539 -7.50 -27.21 19.88
CA GLY A 539 -8.66 -27.54 19.05
C GLY A 539 -9.61 -26.37 18.81
N LEU A 540 -10.48 -26.49 17.79
CA LEU A 540 -11.36 -25.42 17.32
C LEU A 540 -12.34 -24.94 18.41
N ARG A 541 -12.90 -25.87 19.20
CA ARG A 541 -13.82 -25.52 20.30
C ARG A 541 -13.13 -24.62 21.33
N GLN A 542 -11.89 -24.94 21.70
CA GLN A 542 -11.12 -24.13 22.63
C GLN A 542 -10.74 -22.77 22.02
N ALA A 543 -10.36 -22.73 20.75
CA ALA A 543 -10.07 -21.48 20.04
C ALA A 543 -11.27 -20.52 20.03
N LEU A 544 -12.48 -21.04 19.80
CA LEU A 544 -13.70 -20.23 19.87
C LEU A 544 -13.99 -19.71 21.29
N ARG A 545 -13.75 -20.53 22.32
CA ARG A 545 -13.84 -20.09 23.73
C ARG A 545 -12.83 -18.99 24.03
N GLN A 546 -11.59 -19.14 23.58
CA GLN A 546 -10.52 -18.13 23.73
C GLN A 546 -10.91 -16.80 23.08
N ILE A 547 -11.43 -16.80 21.85
CA ILE A 547 -11.87 -15.56 21.15
C ILE A 547 -12.98 -14.86 21.94
N LYS A 548 -13.98 -15.62 22.42
CA LYS A 548 -15.09 -15.06 23.21
C LYS A 548 -14.60 -14.48 24.54
N ALA A 549 -13.69 -15.17 25.22
CA ALA A 549 -13.09 -14.71 26.48
C ALA A 549 -12.19 -13.48 26.27
N ALA A 550 -11.39 -13.47 25.21
CA ALA A 550 -10.53 -12.35 24.86
C ALA A 550 -11.34 -11.08 24.58
N ARG A 551 -12.45 -11.20 23.84
CA ARG A 551 -13.38 -10.09 23.58
C ARG A 551 -13.99 -9.50 24.86
N ARG A 552 -14.23 -10.33 25.87
CA ARG A 552 -14.82 -9.91 27.15
C ARG A 552 -13.79 -9.50 28.19
N GLY A 553 -12.50 -9.67 27.91
CA GLY A 553 -11.42 -9.50 28.89
C GLY A 553 -11.31 -10.63 29.93
N THR A 554 -12.28 -11.56 30.00
CA THR A 554 -12.30 -12.64 31.01
C THR A 554 -11.14 -13.62 30.89
N ILE A 555 -10.41 -13.59 29.77
CA ILE A 555 -9.18 -14.38 29.59
C ILE A 555 -8.04 -13.91 30.51
N LEU A 556 -8.09 -12.65 30.97
CA LEU A 556 -7.11 -12.11 31.90
C LEU A 556 -7.35 -12.61 33.33
N ASP A 557 -8.59 -12.92 33.67
CA ASP A 557 -8.99 -13.31 35.03
C ASP A 557 -8.65 -14.79 35.30
N GLU A 558 -8.79 -15.66 34.30
CA GLU A 558 -8.54 -17.11 34.42
C GLU A 558 -7.75 -17.68 33.21
N PRO A 559 -6.52 -17.24 32.94
CA PRO A 559 -5.80 -17.57 31.71
C PRO A 559 -5.62 -19.09 31.49
N GLU A 560 -5.37 -19.84 32.56
CA GLU A 560 -5.12 -21.29 32.49
C GLU A 560 -6.36 -22.08 32.02
N SER A 561 -7.57 -21.67 32.42
CA SER A 561 -8.83 -22.34 32.00
C SER A 561 -9.07 -22.20 30.49
N TYR A 562 -8.44 -21.19 29.88
CA TYR A 562 -8.43 -20.97 28.43
C TYR A 562 -7.22 -21.56 27.72
N GLY A 563 -6.25 -22.16 28.42
CA GLY A 563 -4.97 -22.57 27.84
C GLY A 563 -4.16 -21.38 27.33
N ALA A 564 -4.26 -20.25 28.05
CA ALA A 564 -3.54 -19.03 27.77
C ALA A 564 -2.40 -18.83 28.77
N VAL A 565 -1.31 -18.21 28.32
CA VAL A 565 -0.25 -17.68 29.17
C VAL A 565 -0.33 -16.16 29.09
N VAL A 566 -0.55 -15.52 30.24
CA VAL A 566 -0.59 -14.05 30.36
C VAL A 566 0.53 -13.61 31.29
N ARG A 567 1.44 -12.78 30.78
CA ARG A 567 2.58 -12.23 31.53
C ARG A 567 2.85 -10.80 31.09
N THR A 568 3.29 -9.97 32.03
CA THR A 568 3.91 -8.68 31.72
C THR A 568 5.41 -8.88 31.74
N VAL A 569 6.09 -8.51 30.66
CA VAL A 569 7.51 -8.81 30.42
C VAL A 569 8.22 -7.60 29.84
N ARG A 570 9.55 -7.61 29.84
CA ARG A 570 10.39 -6.62 29.14
C ARG A 570 10.90 -7.13 27.81
N ARG A 571 10.96 -8.46 27.66
CA ARG A 571 11.44 -9.16 26.48
C ARG A 571 10.61 -10.40 26.19
N LEU A 572 10.29 -10.57 24.91
CA LEU A 572 9.69 -11.78 24.35
C LEU A 572 10.58 -12.27 23.23
N THR A 573 11.03 -13.52 23.29
CA THR A 573 11.64 -14.22 22.16
C THR A 573 10.71 -15.33 21.69
N VAL A 574 10.47 -15.41 20.39
CA VAL A 574 9.71 -16.48 19.74
C VAL A 574 10.64 -17.21 18.78
N ARG A 575 10.79 -18.51 18.97
CA ARG A 575 11.63 -19.34 18.10
C ARG A 575 10.79 -20.47 17.47
N PRO A 576 10.62 -20.51 16.15
CA PRO A 576 9.95 -21.62 15.49
C PRO A 576 10.84 -22.86 15.50
N THR A 577 10.23 -24.05 15.58
CA THR A 577 10.98 -25.33 15.49
C THR A 577 11.50 -25.62 14.08
N GLU A 578 10.90 -24.98 13.08
CA GLU A 578 11.26 -25.13 11.66
C GLU A 578 11.27 -23.75 10.98
N ALA A 579 12.16 -23.54 10.00
CA ALA A 579 12.30 -22.29 9.26
C ALA A 579 11.18 -22.06 8.22
N ARG A 580 9.94 -22.07 8.68
CA ARG A 580 8.75 -21.84 7.85
C ARG A 580 8.32 -20.38 7.90
N PRO A 581 7.84 -19.80 6.79
CA PRO A 581 7.40 -18.41 6.80
C PRO A 581 6.17 -18.20 7.70
N TYR A 582 6.22 -17.18 8.54
CA TYR A 582 5.08 -16.69 9.33
C TYR A 582 5.07 -15.16 9.38
N MET A 583 3.92 -14.60 9.76
CA MET A 583 3.73 -13.16 9.81
C MET A 583 3.80 -12.64 11.24
N VAL A 584 4.42 -11.47 11.39
CA VAL A 584 4.39 -10.64 12.58
C VAL A 584 3.58 -9.38 12.28
N ASN A 585 2.63 -9.06 13.16
CA ASN A 585 1.88 -7.81 13.16
C ASN A 585 2.62 -6.79 14.02
N VAL A 586 2.84 -5.61 13.47
CA VAL A 586 3.53 -4.48 14.10
C VAL A 586 2.68 -3.22 13.90
N ASP A 587 1.85 -2.86 14.88
CA ASP A 587 0.91 -1.72 14.82
C ASP A 587 0.04 -1.66 13.55
N GLY A 588 -0.45 -2.82 13.13
CA GLY A 588 -1.26 -2.95 11.92
C GLY A 588 -0.45 -3.10 10.64
N GLY A 589 0.88 -3.02 10.70
CA GLY A 589 1.79 -3.40 9.63
C GLY A 589 2.15 -4.89 9.63
N ARG A 590 2.75 -5.35 8.53
CA ARG A 590 3.12 -6.76 8.31
C ARG A 590 4.62 -6.93 8.15
N MET A 591 5.19 -7.86 8.89
CA MET A 591 6.59 -8.29 8.74
C MET A 591 6.64 -9.81 8.54
N LEU A 592 7.12 -10.25 7.37
CA LEU A 592 7.28 -11.67 7.04
C LEU A 592 8.65 -12.13 7.53
N THR A 593 8.70 -13.28 8.20
CA THR A 593 9.95 -13.90 8.63
C THR A 593 9.90 -15.41 8.59
N ARG A 594 11.06 -16.08 8.59
CA ARG A 594 11.18 -17.53 8.83
C ARG A 594 11.90 -17.87 10.13
N GLY A 595 12.52 -16.88 10.75
CA GLY A 595 13.47 -17.08 11.83
C GLY A 595 12.93 -16.71 13.20
N GLU A 596 13.84 -16.32 14.10
CA GLU A 596 13.52 -15.90 15.45
C GLU A 596 12.95 -14.47 15.45
N VAL A 597 11.97 -14.22 16.33
CA VAL A 597 11.47 -12.86 16.61
C VAL A 597 11.83 -12.50 18.05
N CYS A 598 12.46 -11.34 18.23
CA CYS A 598 12.71 -10.73 19.53
C CYS A 598 11.90 -9.43 19.64
N ILE A 599 11.12 -9.28 20.71
CA ILE A 599 10.37 -8.07 21.03
C ILE A 599 10.87 -7.56 22.37
N SER A 600 11.26 -6.29 22.44
CA SER A 600 11.78 -5.68 23.66
C SER A 600 11.49 -4.19 23.72
N VAL A 601 11.45 -3.63 24.94
CA VAL A 601 11.37 -2.18 25.14
C VAL A 601 12.68 -1.55 24.65
N SER A 602 12.58 -0.53 23.78
CA SER A 602 13.72 0.09 23.09
C SER A 602 13.85 1.60 23.32
N GLY A 603 12.80 2.25 23.85
CA GLY A 603 12.77 3.68 24.11
C GLY A 603 11.38 4.12 24.53
N GLN A 604 11.15 5.42 24.57
CA GLN A 604 9.87 6.02 24.92
C GLN A 604 9.57 7.23 24.03
N VAL A 605 8.30 7.57 23.87
CA VAL A 605 7.82 8.75 23.16
C VAL A 605 6.66 9.40 23.91
N TRP A 606 6.54 10.72 23.80
CA TRP A 606 5.40 11.45 24.35
C TRP A 606 4.25 11.48 23.35
N LEU A 607 3.08 11.04 23.79
CA LEU A 607 1.85 11.09 23.02
C LEU A 607 0.95 12.21 23.54
N ILE A 608 0.51 13.10 22.66
CA ILE A 608 -0.43 14.17 23.00
C ILE A 608 -1.80 13.55 23.28
N ALA A 609 -2.38 13.90 24.43
CA ALA A 609 -3.67 13.40 24.89
C ALA A 609 -4.76 14.47 24.81
N GLY A 610 -5.98 14.04 24.53
CA GLY A 610 -7.19 14.84 24.62
C GLY A 610 -7.63 15.06 26.06
N ARG A 611 -8.87 15.51 26.27
CA ARG A 611 -9.45 15.60 27.62
C ARG A 611 -9.76 14.19 28.10
N GLU A 612 -9.49 13.90 29.38
CA GLU A 612 -9.91 12.64 30.00
C GLU A 612 -11.42 12.45 29.76
N VAL A 613 -11.80 11.24 29.32
CA VAL A 613 -13.20 10.84 29.09
C VAL A 613 -13.74 10.18 30.34
#